data_AF-A0A6H1ZMK7-F1
#
_entry.id   AF-A0A6H1ZMK7-F1
#
_cell.length_a   1.000
_cell.length_b   1.000
_cell.length_c   1.000
_cell.angle_alpha   90.00
_cell.angle_beta   90.00
_cell.angle_gamma   90.00
#
_symmetry.space_group_name_H-M   'P 1'
#
loop_
_entity.id
_entity.type
_entity.pdbx_description
1 polymer ?
#
loop_
_entity_poly.entity_id
_entity_poly.type
_entity_poly.pdbx_seq_one_letter_code
_entity_poly.pdbx_strand_id
1 'polypeptide(L)' 'LADSKNEDLFITSLREGNHSAGSLHYEGWAFDLHKLKLTTITECRSALGPGWDIVNEYDHWHFEYDPR' A
#
# COMPACT_ATOMS: atom_id res chain seq x y z
N LEU A 1 12.12 4.88 -2.35
CA LEU A 1 12.15 4.96 -0.87
C LEU A 1 12.78 3.71 -0.24
N ALA A 2 12.19 2.52 -0.44
CA ALA A 2 12.73 1.26 0.09
C ALA A 2 14.18 0.98 -0.39
N ASP A 3 14.40 1.04 -1.70
CA ASP A 3 15.73 0.85 -2.32
C ASP A 3 16.81 1.78 -1.74
N SER A 4 16.52 3.08 -1.60
CA SER A 4 17.44 4.05 -1.00
C SER A 4 17.79 3.78 0.47
N LYS A 5 17.02 2.91 1.14
CA LYS A 5 17.24 2.47 2.52
C LYS A 5 17.74 1.02 2.60
N ASN A 6 18.07 0.40 1.47
CA ASN A 6 18.48 -1.00 1.36
C ASN A 6 17.42 -1.96 1.95
N GLU A 7 16.15 -1.71 1.61
CA GLU A 7 15.03 -2.59 1.89
C GLU A 7 14.42 -3.14 0.61
N ASP A 8 14.09 -4.42 0.64
CA ASP A 8 13.33 -5.06 -0.43
C ASP A 8 11.85 -4.68 -0.34
N LEU A 9 11.23 -4.48 -1.50
CA LEU A 9 9.81 -4.19 -1.64
C LEU A 9 9.10 -5.40 -2.23
N PHE A 10 8.07 -5.89 -1.53
CA PHE A 10 7.26 -7.01 -1.97
C PHE A 10 5.80 -6.62 -2.02
N ILE A 11 5.21 -6.68 -3.22
CA ILE A 11 3.76 -6.60 -3.40
C ILE A 11 3.18 -7.98 -3.11
N THR A 12 2.25 -8.04 -2.16
CA THR A 12 1.62 -9.29 -1.72
C THR A 12 0.26 -9.52 -2.35
N SER A 13 -0.42 -8.46 -2.81
CA SER A 13 -1.73 -8.54 -3.43
C SER A 13 -1.97 -7.38 -4.39
N LEU A 14 -2.62 -7.64 -5.52
CA LEU A 14 -3.10 -6.66 -6.49
C LEU A 14 -4.63 -6.74 -6.66
N ARG A 15 -5.14 -7.58 -7.55
CA ARG A 15 -6.59 -7.68 -7.84
C ARG A 15 -7.20 -8.99 -7.36
N GLU A 16 -6.34 -9.98 -7.19
CA GLU A 16 -6.65 -11.32 -6.71
C GLU A 16 -6.97 -11.34 -5.21
N GLY A 17 -7.44 -12.50 -4.73
CA GLY A 17 -7.77 -12.70 -3.33
C GLY A 17 -9.23 -12.38 -2.99
N ASN A 18 -9.53 -12.41 -1.70
CA ASN A 18 -10.86 -12.12 -1.17
C ASN A 18 -10.79 -10.83 -0.34
N HIS A 19 -11.34 -9.77 -0.89
CA HIS A 19 -11.38 -8.44 -0.29
C HIS A 19 -12.78 -8.06 0.16
N SER A 20 -12.86 -7.10 1.07
CA SER A 20 -14.12 -6.53 1.55
C SER A 20 -14.99 -6.01 0.40
N ALA A 21 -16.32 -6.05 0.57
CA ALA A 21 -17.24 -5.48 -0.40
C ALA A 21 -16.94 -3.99 -0.60
N GLY A 22 -16.78 -3.57 -1.87
CA GLY A 22 -16.41 -2.19 -2.21
C GLY A 22 -14.91 -1.88 -2.14
N SER A 23 -14.04 -2.87 -1.94
CA SER A 23 -12.59 -2.67 -1.97
C SER A 23 -12.09 -2.25 -3.36
N LEU A 24 -11.17 -1.30 -3.39
CA LEU A 24 -10.54 -0.77 -4.60
C LEU A 24 -9.53 -1.74 -5.25
N HIS A 25 -9.19 -2.85 -4.59
CA HIS A 25 -8.42 -3.94 -5.21
C HIS A 25 -9.14 -4.50 -6.45
N TYR A 26 -10.46 -4.65 -6.39
CA TYR A 26 -11.23 -5.21 -7.51
C TYR A 26 -11.17 -4.32 -8.77
N GLU A 27 -11.00 -3.02 -8.57
CA GLU A 27 -10.88 -1.97 -9.59
C GLU A 27 -9.43 -1.76 -10.04
N GLY A 28 -8.46 -2.38 -9.35
CA GLY A 28 -7.03 -2.24 -9.62
C GLY A 28 -6.43 -0.93 -9.10
N TRP A 29 -7.12 -0.29 -8.16
CA TRP A 29 -6.74 0.99 -7.56
C TRP A 29 -6.17 0.82 -6.15
N ALA A 30 -5.97 -0.43 -5.71
CA ALA A 30 -5.29 -0.76 -4.46
C ALA A 30 -4.25 -1.87 -4.66
N PHE A 31 -3.28 -1.90 -3.76
CA PHE A 31 -2.27 -2.96 -3.65
C PHE A 31 -1.84 -3.14 -2.20
N ASP A 32 -1.44 -4.37 -1.88
CA ASP A 32 -0.88 -4.70 -0.58
C ASP A 32 0.63 -4.85 -0.68
N LEU A 33 1.31 -4.33 0.32
CA LEU A 33 2.76 -4.32 0.40
C LEU A 33 3.21 -4.94 1.72
N HIS A 34 4.16 -5.88 1.65
CA HIS A 34 4.78 -6.41 2.86
C HIS A 34 5.43 -5.28 3.66
N LYS A 35 5.22 -5.26 4.98
CA LYS A 35 5.68 -4.17 5.84
C LYS A 35 7.17 -3.93 5.70
N LEU A 36 7.53 -2.66 5.47
CA LEU A 36 8.92 -2.21 5.48
C LEU A 36 9.35 -1.89 6.91
N LYS A 37 10.65 -2.04 7.20
CA LYS A 37 11.24 -1.84 8.54
C LYS A 37 11.80 -0.42 8.73
N LEU A 38 12.34 0.18 7.68
CA LEU A 38 13.07 1.46 7.69
C LEU A 38 12.28 2.57 6.99
N THR A 39 11.57 2.23 5.92
CA THR A 39 10.63 3.12 5.25
C THR A 39 9.34 3.17 6.06
N THR A 40 8.81 4.36 6.31
CA THR A 40 7.61 4.54 7.12
C THR A 40 6.40 4.89 6.26
N ILE A 41 5.19 4.58 6.76
CA ILE A 41 3.94 5.01 6.11
C ILE A 41 3.88 6.52 5.91
N THR A 42 4.38 7.32 6.86
CA THR A 42 4.41 8.79 6.75
C THR A 42 5.27 9.25 5.57
N GLU A 43 6.43 8.64 5.34
CA GLU A 43 7.25 8.94 4.17
C GLU A 43 6.55 8.55 2.87
N CYS A 44 5.88 7.39 2.86
CA CYS A 44 5.09 6.96 1.71
C CYS A 44 3.96 7.97 1.39
N ARG A 45 3.18 8.39 2.41
CA ARG A 45 2.13 9.41 2.23
C ARG A 45 2.68 10.73 1.68
N SER A 46 3.81 11.19 2.23
CA SER A 46 4.47 12.41 1.77
C SER A 46 4.93 12.32 0.31
N ALA A 47 5.45 11.17 -0.11
CA ALA A 47 5.95 10.96 -1.46
C ALA A 47 4.84 10.75 -2.51
N LEU A 48 3.75 10.06 -2.14
CA LEU A 48 2.63 9.76 -3.03
C LEU A 48 1.69 10.96 -3.20
N GLY A 49 1.58 11.80 -2.16
CA GLY A 49 0.72 12.98 -2.18
C GLY A 49 -0.73 12.68 -1.83
N PRO A 50 -1.64 13.67 -2.03
CA PRO A 50 -3.04 13.54 -1.69
C PRO A 50 -3.76 12.50 -2.58
N GLY A 51 -4.84 11.93 -2.06
CA GLY A 51 -5.63 10.89 -2.73
C GLY A 51 -5.10 9.47 -2.53
N TRP A 52 -4.03 9.28 -1.76
CA TRP A 52 -3.59 7.96 -1.34
C TRP A 52 -3.95 7.74 0.13
N ASP A 53 -4.69 6.66 0.41
CA ASP A 53 -4.79 6.12 1.76
C ASP A 53 -3.84 4.93 1.93
N ILE A 54 -3.26 4.84 3.13
CA ILE A 54 -2.33 3.79 3.51
C ILE A 54 -2.72 3.28 4.90
N VAL A 55 -3.24 2.06 4.95
CA VAL A 55 -3.70 1.43 6.18
C VAL A 55 -2.67 0.40 6.65
N ASN A 56 -2.30 0.46 7.92
CA ASN A 56 -1.43 -0.53 8.54
C ASN A 56 -2.27 -1.72 9.01
N GLU A 57 -2.46 -2.71 8.15
CA GLU A 57 -3.11 -3.97 8.49
C GLU A 57 -2.20 -4.85 9.36
N TYR A 58 -2.65 -6.03 9.77
CA TYR A 58 -1.90 -6.88 10.71
C TYR A 58 -0.56 -7.36 10.12
N ASP A 59 -0.54 -7.85 8.89
CA ASP A 59 0.59 -8.51 8.23
C ASP A 59 1.16 -7.77 7.02
N HIS A 60 0.42 -6.79 6.48
CA HIS A 60 0.84 -5.96 5.36
C HIS A 60 0.41 -4.50 5.55
N TRP A 61 0.80 -3.64 4.62
CA TRP A 61 0.27 -2.30 4.45
C TRP A 61 -0.60 -2.29 3.21
N HIS A 62 -1.85 -1.89 3.39
CA HIS A 62 -2.80 -1.72 2.31
C HIS A 62 -2.70 -0.29 1.78
N PHE A 63 -2.45 -0.15 0.48
CA PHE A 63 -2.38 1.14 -0.21
C PHE A 63 -3.54 1.20 -1.19
N GLU A 64 -4.32 2.28 -1.14
CA GLU A 64 -5.35 2.54 -2.14
C GLU A 64 -5.28 3.98 -2.64
N TYR A 65 -5.49 4.15 -3.95
CA TYR A 65 -5.63 5.45 -4.57
C TYR A 65 -7.10 5.75 -4.76
N ASP A 66 -7.53 6.80 -4.08
CA ASP A 66 -8.88 7.31 -4.09
C ASP A 66 -8.86 8.84 -4.16
N PRO A 67 -8.93 9.43 -5.37
CA PRO A 67 -8.90 10.88 -5.54
C PRO A 67 -10.21 11.59 -5.16
N ARG A 68 -11.10 10.92 -4.40
CA ARG A 68 -12.36 11.48 -3.90
C ARG A 68 -12.16 12.70 -3.00
#